data_AF-A0A7C1I7P9-F1
#
_entry.id   AF-A0A7C1I7P9-F1
#
_cell.length_a   1.000
_cell.length_b   1.000
_cell.length_c   1.000
_cell.angle_alpha   90.00
_cell.angle_beta   90.00
_cell.angle_gamma   90.00
#
_symmetry.space_group_name_H-M   'P 1'
#
loop_
_entity.id
_entity.type
_entity.pdbx_description
1 polymer ?
#
loop_
_entity_poly.entity_id
_entity_poly.type
_entity_poly.pdbx_seq_one_letter_code
_entity_poly.pdbx_strand_id
1 'polypeptide(L)'
;AGFSVFLSYLLSAELLVKNGAGRHANLAPAVYLAGFLAAGIIHSVFLAEGTSNFVFAYWIGIINFAFAYIITREKSKQAGISTAIIVVGLILYLVPNFGGGLQKLDKSFMQKAFKGYEVLYSGEHSRSRITLVKKDGRYGLYKGNSLVYSKPDEKYWKLGQILSGEERILLINGGFAGALQELLKQEKVREITYVESDPGAAEVMSRYFGDEIKENNRIKYFIGDPVIFMNSFRDENKFDAAAIVFTGKGSIEKNRLYCSQFINLVKGAVKQNGTLLIDNGHGSWVVAAEDLSCIYETENRMGVRGSPHGGERIWPAVFVFIIILSGYFLFSRKDSNEKCGADCFALFIITFCAFLMQAAVMFIFQGLYGLLYKNAGMLLAFFGAGAALGCALVFVFENKIRISMVMIGGMILAVLTAFFIMNFDGFEDNAGAGNLIIFFMVFAGLISGAGVSRVIEQRKNFGVHGLEYIGASAGSLAGGVYIIPVYGFMPAMAAVFFALLIMFLLRVGTTYKMKHDSAKKESK
;
A
#
# COMPACT_ATOMS: atom_id res chain seq x y z
N ALA A 1 10.58 -0.19 -3.36
CA ALA A 1 10.37 -1.62 -3.71
C ALA A 1 11.20 -2.04 -4.93
N GLY A 2 11.00 -1.49 -6.14
CA GLY A 2 11.83 -1.87 -7.31
C GLY A 2 13.34 -1.54 -7.17
N PHE A 3 13.66 -0.50 -6.41
CA PHE A 3 15.03 -0.06 -6.15
C PHE A 3 15.83 -0.97 -5.21
N SER A 4 15.20 -1.51 -4.17
CA SER A 4 15.86 -2.43 -3.22
C SER A 4 16.18 -3.78 -3.88
N VAL A 5 15.37 -4.22 -4.83
CA VAL A 5 15.64 -5.39 -5.67
C VAL A 5 16.89 -5.19 -6.55
N PHE A 6 17.06 -3.99 -7.12
CA PHE A 6 18.20 -3.67 -7.99
C PHE A 6 19.53 -3.61 -7.23
N LEU A 7 19.53 -2.98 -6.04
CA LEU A 7 20.72 -2.86 -5.17
C LEU A 7 21.20 -4.23 -4.68
N SER A 8 20.27 -5.06 -4.25
CA SER A 8 20.53 -6.42 -3.80
C SER A 8 20.99 -7.34 -4.94
N TYR A 9 20.47 -7.15 -6.16
CA TYR A 9 20.90 -7.89 -7.35
C TYR A 9 22.36 -7.57 -7.75
N LEU A 10 22.75 -6.30 -7.71
CA LEU A 10 24.10 -5.86 -8.07
C LEU A 10 25.17 -6.39 -7.10
N LEU A 11 24.90 -6.37 -5.78
CA LEU A 11 25.83 -6.92 -4.78
C LEU A 11 25.97 -8.44 -4.89
N SER A 12 24.86 -9.14 -5.11
CA SER A 12 24.86 -10.60 -5.27
C SER A 12 25.52 -11.04 -6.58
N ALA A 13 25.32 -10.30 -7.67
CA ALA A 13 26.00 -10.54 -8.94
C ALA A 13 27.52 -10.34 -8.83
N GLU A 14 27.99 -9.30 -8.14
CA GLU A 14 29.44 -9.05 -7.97
C GLU A 14 30.11 -10.12 -7.09
N LEU A 15 29.45 -10.57 -6.02
CA LEU A 15 29.95 -11.66 -5.16
C LEU A 15 29.98 -13.02 -5.86
N LEU A 16 29.00 -13.28 -6.73
CA LEU A 16 28.93 -14.52 -7.53
C LEU A 16 29.99 -14.55 -8.65
N VAL A 17 30.27 -13.40 -9.28
CA VAL A 17 31.21 -13.28 -10.40
C VAL A 17 32.67 -13.29 -9.93
N LYS A 18 33.01 -12.62 -8.81
CA LYS A 18 34.42 -12.50 -8.36
C LYS A 18 34.99 -13.71 -7.63
N ASN A 19 34.17 -14.49 -6.92
CA ASN A 19 34.67 -15.51 -5.98
C ASN A 19 34.53 -16.97 -6.44
N GLY A 20 34.06 -17.21 -7.67
CA GLY A 20 33.81 -18.56 -8.18
C GLY A 20 32.56 -19.19 -7.54
N ALA A 21 31.64 -19.67 -8.38
CA ALA A 21 30.29 -20.12 -8.00
C ALA A 21 30.20 -21.32 -7.04
N GLY A 22 31.31 -21.84 -6.49
CA GLY A 22 31.36 -23.10 -5.76
C GLY A 22 31.05 -23.05 -4.26
N ARG A 23 31.48 -22.00 -3.54
CA ARG A 23 31.33 -21.92 -2.05
C ARG A 23 30.44 -20.78 -1.55
N HIS A 24 30.29 -19.70 -2.30
CA HIS A 24 29.54 -18.50 -1.86
C HIS A 24 28.22 -18.28 -2.59
N ALA A 25 27.87 -19.13 -3.57
CA ALA A 25 26.57 -19.05 -4.26
C ALA A 25 25.37 -19.18 -3.31
N ASN A 26 25.57 -19.87 -2.18
CA ASN A 26 24.55 -20.06 -1.14
C ASN A 26 24.41 -18.84 -0.20
N LEU A 27 25.36 -17.89 -0.20
CA LEU A 27 25.31 -16.66 0.60
C LEU A 27 24.67 -15.49 -0.18
N ALA A 28 24.61 -15.58 -1.51
CA ALA A 28 24.03 -14.55 -2.37
C ALA A 28 22.55 -14.22 -2.03
N PRO A 29 21.68 -15.18 -1.65
CA PRO A 29 20.33 -14.88 -1.19
C PRO A 29 20.30 -14.12 0.15
N ALA A 30 21.20 -14.45 1.09
CA ALA A 30 21.26 -13.78 2.39
C ALA A 30 21.73 -12.33 2.28
N VAL A 31 22.75 -12.06 1.45
CA VAL A 31 23.21 -10.70 1.14
C VAL A 31 22.14 -9.91 0.39
N TYR A 32 21.44 -10.56 -0.55
CA TYR A 32 20.32 -9.97 -1.28
C TYR A 32 19.22 -9.49 -0.30
N LEU A 33 18.91 -10.31 0.70
CA LEU A 33 17.86 -10.03 1.66
C LEU A 33 18.25 -9.04 2.76
N ALA A 34 19.53 -9.00 3.14
CA ALA A 34 20.08 -7.94 3.98
C ALA A 34 20.01 -6.56 3.29
N GLY A 35 20.27 -6.50 1.97
CA GLY A 35 20.11 -5.27 1.18
C GLY A 35 18.67 -4.76 1.14
N PHE A 36 17.69 -5.68 1.06
CA PHE A 36 16.27 -5.32 1.09
C PHE A 36 15.84 -4.75 2.45
N LEU A 37 16.36 -5.34 3.52
CA LEU A 37 16.11 -4.93 4.90
C LEU A 37 16.72 -3.55 5.19
N ALA A 38 17.99 -3.33 4.79
CA ALA A 38 18.65 -2.03 4.92
C ALA A 38 17.93 -0.93 4.12
N ALA A 39 17.52 -1.22 2.89
CA ALA A 39 16.80 -0.26 2.05
C ALA A 39 15.42 0.11 2.63
N GLY A 40 14.70 -0.85 3.21
CA GLY A 40 13.42 -0.58 3.88
C GLY A 40 13.57 0.30 5.12
N ILE A 41 14.62 0.08 5.92
CA ILE A 41 14.94 0.91 7.09
C ILE A 41 15.35 2.32 6.66
N ILE A 42 16.28 2.45 5.70
CA ILE A 42 16.72 3.75 5.16
C ILE A 42 15.52 4.53 4.63
N HIS A 43 14.65 3.89 3.83
CA HIS A 43 13.44 4.53 3.32
C HIS A 43 12.52 5.05 4.43
N SER A 44 12.28 4.25 5.47
CA SER A 44 11.40 4.65 6.58
C SER A 44 11.99 5.75 7.47
N VAL A 45 13.31 5.82 7.63
CA VAL A 45 13.97 6.89 8.39
C VAL A 45 14.04 8.19 7.58
N PHE A 46 14.45 8.14 6.31
CA PHE A 46 14.67 9.35 5.50
C PHE A 46 13.39 10.03 4.97
N LEU A 47 12.30 9.29 4.75
CA LEU A 47 11.00 9.90 4.42
C LEU A 47 10.29 10.49 5.65
N ALA A 48 10.69 10.11 6.86
CA ALA A 48 10.09 10.64 8.08
C ALA A 48 10.42 12.12 8.31
N GLU A 49 11.47 12.66 7.68
CA GLU A 49 11.99 14.02 7.90
C GLU A 49 11.44 15.09 6.93
N GLY A 50 10.39 14.79 6.15
CA GLY A 50 9.76 15.78 5.26
C GLY A 50 10.51 16.02 3.93
N THR A 51 11.45 15.13 3.58
CA THR A 51 12.15 15.17 2.30
C THR A 51 11.17 14.91 1.14
N SER A 52 11.21 15.74 0.09
CA SER A 52 10.32 15.56 -1.07
C SER A 52 10.58 14.22 -1.77
N ASN A 53 9.53 13.54 -2.24
CA ASN A 53 9.65 12.27 -2.97
C ASN A 53 10.60 12.38 -4.19
N PHE A 54 10.65 13.56 -4.82
CA PHE A 54 11.56 13.85 -5.91
C PHE A 54 13.02 13.91 -5.44
N VAL A 55 13.29 14.61 -4.33
CA VAL A 55 14.62 14.69 -3.71
C VAL A 55 15.09 13.31 -3.27
N PHE A 56 14.19 12.50 -2.70
CA PHE A 56 14.50 11.12 -2.35
C PHE A 56 14.89 10.29 -3.59
N ALA A 57 14.07 10.29 -4.65
CA ALA A 57 14.37 9.60 -5.90
C ALA A 57 15.69 10.08 -6.54
N TYR A 58 16.03 11.36 -6.36
CA TYR A 58 17.28 11.93 -6.82
C TYR A 58 18.49 11.35 -6.08
N TRP A 59 18.48 11.30 -4.74
CA TRP A 59 19.56 10.67 -3.96
C TRP A 59 19.75 9.18 -4.29
N ILE A 60 18.65 8.50 -4.53
CA ILE A 60 18.61 7.11 -4.99
C ILE A 60 19.32 6.96 -6.36
N GLY A 61 19.16 7.94 -7.26
CA GLY A 61 19.91 8.01 -8.51
C GLY A 61 21.42 8.12 -8.30
N ILE A 62 21.87 8.96 -7.36
CA ILE A 62 23.31 9.10 -7.02
C ILE A 62 23.89 7.76 -6.55
N ILE A 63 23.16 7.06 -5.68
CA ILE A 63 23.55 5.73 -5.20
C ILE A 63 23.70 4.77 -6.39
N ASN A 64 22.76 4.75 -7.34
CA ASN A 64 22.85 3.91 -8.53
C ASN A 64 24.10 4.19 -9.38
N PHE A 65 24.45 5.47 -9.58
CA PHE A 65 25.68 5.83 -10.29
C PHE A 65 26.94 5.35 -9.55
N ALA A 66 26.97 5.48 -8.23
CA ALA A 66 28.09 4.98 -7.41
C ALA A 66 28.26 3.45 -7.55
N PHE A 67 27.16 2.70 -7.54
CA PHE A 67 27.21 1.25 -7.75
C PHE A 67 27.57 0.85 -9.18
N ALA A 68 27.01 1.53 -10.19
CA ALA A 68 27.38 1.31 -11.58
C ALA A 68 28.89 1.51 -11.78
N TYR A 69 29.48 2.52 -11.10
CA TYR A 69 30.92 2.74 -11.10
C TYR A 69 31.69 1.58 -10.44
N ILE A 70 31.27 1.12 -9.25
CA ILE A 70 31.94 0.02 -8.53
C ILE A 70 32.00 -1.26 -9.37
N ILE A 71 30.96 -1.54 -10.15
CA ILE A 71 30.86 -2.76 -10.97
C ILE A 71 31.63 -2.64 -12.27
N THR A 72 31.60 -1.47 -12.91
CA THR A 72 32.26 -1.27 -14.20
C THR A 72 33.75 -0.93 -14.09
N ARG A 73 34.31 -0.75 -12.89
CA ARG A 73 35.73 -0.39 -12.68
C ARG A 73 36.77 -1.45 -13.09
N GLU A 74 36.39 -2.47 -13.85
CA GLU A 74 37.30 -3.50 -14.33
C GLU A 74 38.29 -2.96 -15.38
N LYS A 75 39.48 -3.57 -15.46
CA LYS A 75 40.59 -3.10 -16.30
C LYS A 75 40.44 -3.43 -17.80
N SER A 76 39.24 -3.74 -18.29
CA SER A 76 39.03 -4.00 -19.72
C SER A 76 38.78 -2.69 -20.50
N LYS A 77 39.15 -2.65 -21.79
CA LYS A 77 38.99 -1.45 -22.64
C LYS A 77 37.52 -1.03 -22.80
N GLN A 78 36.59 -2.00 -22.82
CA GLN A 78 35.15 -1.75 -22.85
C GLN A 78 34.62 -1.26 -21.50
N ALA A 79 35.14 -1.81 -20.40
CA ALA A 79 34.83 -1.35 -19.05
C ALA A 79 35.24 0.12 -18.83
N GLY A 80 36.40 0.54 -19.35
CA GLY A 80 36.85 1.94 -19.29
C GLY A 80 35.90 2.94 -19.97
N ILE A 81 35.32 2.60 -21.12
CA ILE A 81 34.33 3.45 -21.80
C ILE A 81 33.05 3.54 -20.97
N SER A 82 32.56 2.40 -20.46
CA SER A 82 31.38 2.35 -19.58
C SER A 82 31.58 3.19 -18.31
N THR A 83 32.76 3.09 -17.67
CA THR A 83 33.11 3.89 -16.51
C THR A 83 33.12 5.39 -16.85
N ALA A 84 33.69 5.79 -17.99
CA ALA A 84 33.69 7.18 -18.42
C ALA A 84 32.26 7.73 -18.63
N ILE A 85 31.38 6.95 -19.27
CA ILE A 85 29.96 7.32 -19.45
C ILE A 85 29.26 7.48 -18.10
N ILE A 86 29.49 6.56 -17.16
CA ILE A 86 28.91 6.60 -15.81
C ILE A 86 29.39 7.84 -15.04
N VAL A 87 30.69 8.15 -15.10
CA VAL A 87 31.26 9.32 -14.42
C VAL A 87 30.74 10.62 -15.03
N VAL A 88 30.71 10.75 -16.35
CA VAL A 88 30.12 11.92 -17.02
C VAL A 88 28.64 12.03 -16.70
N GLY A 89 27.91 10.91 -16.74
CA GLY A 89 26.51 10.83 -16.36
C GLY A 89 26.27 11.28 -14.92
N LEU A 90 27.10 10.84 -13.97
CA LEU A 90 27.05 11.26 -12.56
C LEU A 90 27.33 12.76 -12.40
N ILE A 91 28.35 13.29 -13.08
CA ILE A 91 28.67 14.72 -13.04
C ILE A 91 27.47 15.53 -13.54
N LEU A 92 26.89 15.16 -14.68
CA LEU A 92 25.69 15.80 -15.22
C LEU A 92 24.50 15.65 -14.27
N TYR A 93 24.34 14.48 -13.66
CA TYR A 93 23.28 14.20 -12.70
C TYR A 93 23.42 15.03 -11.42
N LEU A 94 24.63 15.41 -11.01
CA LEU A 94 24.91 16.24 -9.83
C LEU A 94 24.70 17.74 -10.05
N VAL A 95 24.62 18.21 -11.30
CA VAL A 95 24.42 19.64 -11.64
C VAL A 95 23.25 20.30 -10.88
N PRO A 96 22.07 19.66 -10.72
CA PRO A 96 20.95 20.27 -9.99
C PRO A 96 21.21 20.58 -8.51
N ASN A 97 22.24 20.00 -7.88
CA ASN A 97 22.59 20.31 -6.48
C ASN A 97 23.12 21.74 -6.31
N PHE A 98 23.62 22.35 -7.39
CA PHE A 98 24.20 23.70 -7.33
C PHE A 98 23.11 24.77 -7.55
N GLY A 99 23.18 25.87 -6.78
CA GLY A 99 22.33 27.05 -6.99
C GLY A 99 20.82 26.83 -6.77
N GLY A 100 20.44 25.83 -5.98
CA GLY A 100 19.05 25.46 -5.71
C GLY A 100 18.31 24.86 -6.91
N GLY A 101 19.04 24.28 -7.88
CA GLY A 101 18.47 23.70 -9.09
C GLY A 101 17.47 22.58 -8.82
N LEU A 102 17.72 21.76 -7.81
CA LEU A 102 16.86 20.64 -7.42
C LEU A 102 15.48 21.12 -6.95
N GLN A 103 15.43 22.16 -6.11
CA GLN A 103 14.17 22.76 -5.65
C GLN A 103 13.42 23.45 -6.81
N LYS A 104 14.15 24.10 -7.73
CA LYS A 104 13.56 24.72 -8.92
C LYS A 104 12.95 23.68 -9.87
N LEU A 105 13.60 22.52 -10.04
CA LEU A 105 13.08 21.41 -10.83
C LEU A 105 11.81 20.84 -10.20
N ASP A 106 11.81 20.52 -8.91
CA ASP A 106 10.61 20.03 -8.20
C ASP A 106 9.43 21.01 -8.35
N LYS A 107 9.68 22.31 -8.11
CA LYS A 107 8.67 23.36 -8.31
C LYS A 107 8.17 23.44 -9.77
N SER A 108 9.06 23.30 -10.76
CA SER A 108 8.67 23.30 -12.17
C SER A 108 7.82 22.09 -12.57
N PHE A 109 8.17 20.90 -12.08
CA PHE A 109 7.36 19.69 -12.26
C PHE A 109 5.97 19.86 -11.65
N MET A 110 5.89 20.42 -10.43
CA MET A 110 4.60 20.68 -9.77
C MET A 110 3.76 21.71 -10.52
N GLN A 111 4.36 22.80 -10.99
CA GLN A 111 3.64 23.79 -11.80
C GLN A 111 3.12 23.20 -13.12
N LYS A 112 3.84 22.24 -13.72
CA LYS A 112 3.37 21.50 -14.89
C LYS A 112 2.23 20.54 -14.56
N ALA A 113 2.30 19.86 -13.41
CA ALA A 113 1.24 18.96 -12.95
C ALA A 113 -0.08 19.70 -12.68
N PHE A 114 0.00 20.91 -12.12
CA PHE A 114 -1.14 21.80 -11.85
C PHE A 114 -1.27 22.91 -12.90
N LYS A 115 -1.14 22.56 -14.18
CA LYS A 115 -1.21 23.54 -15.28
C LYS A 115 -2.52 24.34 -15.22
N GLY A 116 -2.41 25.67 -15.29
CA GLY A 116 -3.56 26.59 -15.22
C GLY A 116 -3.99 26.95 -13.79
N TYR A 117 -3.28 26.48 -12.77
CA TYR A 117 -3.42 26.92 -11.40
C TYR A 117 -2.13 27.63 -10.92
N GLU A 118 -2.29 28.60 -10.02
CA GLU A 118 -1.19 29.15 -9.23
C GLU A 118 -0.96 28.23 -8.02
N VAL A 119 0.22 27.62 -7.91
CA VAL A 119 0.57 26.79 -6.74
C VAL A 119 1.03 27.70 -5.60
N LEU A 120 0.17 27.87 -4.58
CA LEU A 120 0.45 28.71 -3.42
C LEU A 120 1.33 28.00 -2.39
N TYR A 121 1.11 26.70 -2.20
CA TYR A 121 1.87 25.84 -1.29
C TYR A 121 1.99 24.44 -1.87
N SER A 122 3.14 23.79 -1.69
CA SER A 122 3.29 22.35 -1.90
C SER A 122 4.37 21.82 -0.97
N GLY A 123 4.03 20.82 -0.15
CA GLY A 123 4.94 20.25 0.84
C GLY A 123 4.56 18.82 1.22
N GLU A 124 5.54 18.02 1.62
CA GLU A 124 5.30 16.68 2.18
C GLU A 124 4.97 16.83 3.67
N HIS A 125 3.82 16.29 4.08
CA HIS A 125 3.46 16.16 5.50
C HIS A 125 3.46 14.69 5.91
N SER A 126 3.35 14.43 7.22
CA SER A 126 3.43 13.10 7.83
C SER A 126 2.54 12.03 7.21
N ARG A 127 1.41 12.42 6.60
CA ARG A 127 0.44 11.52 5.96
C ARG A 127 0.44 11.57 4.44
N SER A 128 0.88 12.68 3.82
CA SER A 128 0.75 12.90 2.37
C SER A 128 1.35 14.24 1.95
N ARG A 129 1.66 14.38 0.65
CA ARG A 129 1.86 15.68 0.03
C ARG A 129 0.57 16.51 0.11
N ILE A 130 0.67 17.73 0.60
CA ILE A 130 -0.42 18.72 0.59
C ILE A 130 -0.05 19.80 -0.42
N THR A 131 -0.95 20.11 -1.34
CA THR A 131 -0.77 21.16 -2.34
C THR A 131 -1.98 22.09 -2.32
N LEU A 132 -1.75 23.38 -2.04
CA LEU A 132 -2.76 24.42 -2.13
C LEU A 132 -2.58 25.16 -3.46
N VAL A 133 -3.64 25.20 -4.25
CA VAL A 133 -3.66 25.87 -5.54
C VAL A 133 -4.76 26.94 -5.60
N LYS A 134 -4.57 27.93 -6.46
CA LYS A 134 -5.52 29.01 -6.71
C LYS A 134 -5.79 29.15 -8.20
N LYS A 135 -7.05 29.35 -8.57
CA LYS A 135 -7.47 29.66 -9.94
C LYS A 135 -8.78 30.45 -9.90
N ASP A 136 -8.84 31.57 -10.62
CA ASP A 136 -10.04 32.40 -10.77
C ASP A 136 -10.73 32.75 -9.42
N GLY A 137 -9.93 33.06 -8.39
CA GLY A 137 -10.42 33.36 -7.05
C GLY A 137 -10.88 32.17 -6.21
N ARG A 138 -10.86 30.95 -6.77
CA ARG A 138 -11.14 29.70 -6.06
C ARG A 138 -9.85 29.04 -5.59
N TYR A 139 -9.91 28.42 -4.42
CA TYR A 139 -8.81 27.68 -3.82
C TYR A 139 -9.12 26.19 -3.83
N GLY A 140 -8.13 25.37 -4.17
CA GLY A 140 -8.20 23.92 -4.12
C GLY A 140 -7.09 23.36 -3.23
N LEU A 141 -7.45 22.57 -2.21
CA LEU A 141 -6.48 21.81 -1.42
C LEU A 141 -6.44 20.38 -1.95
N TYR A 142 -5.27 19.94 -2.40
CA TYR A 142 -5.00 18.59 -2.87
C TYR A 142 -4.18 17.81 -1.85
N LYS A 143 -4.57 16.56 -1.63
CA LYS A 143 -3.83 15.55 -0.87
C LYS A 143 -3.34 14.49 -1.85
N GLY A 144 -2.04 14.43 -2.06
CA GLY A 144 -1.46 13.77 -3.22
C GLY A 144 -2.03 14.38 -4.50
N ASN A 145 -2.77 13.58 -5.27
CA ASN A 145 -3.43 14.02 -6.51
C ASN A 145 -4.95 14.17 -6.37
N SER A 146 -5.50 13.97 -5.18
CA SER A 146 -6.94 14.03 -4.93
C SER A 146 -7.34 15.40 -4.37
N LEU A 147 -8.33 16.04 -4.97
CA LEU A 147 -8.93 17.27 -4.43
C LEU A 147 -9.67 16.92 -3.14
N VAL A 148 -9.32 17.61 -2.07
CA VAL A 148 -9.86 17.40 -0.71
C VAL A 148 -10.80 18.54 -0.33
N TYR A 149 -10.39 19.78 -0.62
CA TYR A 149 -11.21 20.97 -0.37
C TYR A 149 -11.28 21.88 -1.60
N SER A 150 -12.47 22.44 -1.83
CA SER A 150 -12.67 23.62 -2.67
C SER A 150 -13.15 24.75 -1.78
N LYS A 151 -12.67 25.97 -2.01
CA LYS A 151 -13.16 27.18 -1.36
C LYS A 151 -13.39 28.28 -2.42
N PRO A 152 -14.62 28.79 -2.60
CA PRO A 152 -15.86 28.33 -1.96
C PRO A 152 -16.33 26.97 -2.50
N ASP A 153 -17.18 26.29 -1.72
CA ASP A 153 -17.91 25.09 -2.11
C ASP A 153 -19.39 25.24 -1.69
N GLU A 154 -20.29 25.13 -2.65
CA GLU A 154 -21.73 25.39 -2.49
C GLU A 154 -22.38 24.44 -1.48
N LYS A 155 -21.81 23.25 -1.25
CA LYS A 155 -22.37 22.30 -0.28
C LYS A 155 -22.43 22.85 1.14
N TYR A 156 -21.53 23.76 1.49
CA TYR A 156 -21.46 24.35 2.83
C TYR A 156 -22.55 25.38 3.08
N TRP A 157 -23.00 26.10 2.05
CA TRP A 157 -24.15 26.99 2.17
C TRP A 157 -25.40 26.21 2.58
N LYS A 158 -25.63 25.04 1.95
CA LYS A 158 -26.74 24.15 2.30
C LYS A 158 -26.62 23.59 3.71
N LEU A 159 -25.40 23.28 4.18
CA LEU A 159 -25.16 22.87 5.57
C LEU A 159 -25.56 23.97 6.56
N GLY A 160 -25.14 25.21 6.29
CA GLY A 160 -25.50 26.36 7.12
C GLY A 160 -27.01 26.56 7.23
N GLN A 161 -27.75 26.34 6.14
CA GLN A 161 -29.21 26.42 6.15
C GLN A 161 -29.86 25.31 6.99
N ILE A 162 -29.43 24.05 6.81
CA ILE A 162 -30.01 22.91 7.54
C ILE A 162 -29.77 23.05 9.05
N LEU A 163 -28.59 23.53 9.44
CA LEU A 163 -28.20 23.66 10.84
C LEU A 163 -28.46 25.07 11.43
N SER A 164 -29.21 25.92 10.73
CA SER A 164 -29.50 27.31 11.16
C SER A 164 -30.27 27.40 12.47
N GLY A 165 -30.99 26.34 12.83
CA GLY A 165 -31.78 26.25 14.06
C GLY A 165 -31.01 25.79 15.30
N GLU A 166 -29.79 25.29 15.13
CA GLU A 166 -29.04 24.55 16.16
C GLU A 166 -28.07 25.48 16.91
N GLU A 167 -27.85 25.25 18.21
CA GLU A 167 -26.96 26.13 19.00
C GLU A 167 -25.54 25.55 19.12
N ARG A 168 -25.43 24.25 19.44
CA ARG A 168 -24.16 23.58 19.70
C ARG A 168 -23.90 22.48 18.68
N ILE A 169 -22.90 22.70 17.84
CA ILE A 169 -22.62 21.87 16.67
C ILE A 169 -21.26 21.17 16.79
N LEU A 170 -21.22 19.88 16.53
CA LEU A 170 -19.99 19.13 16.26
C LEU A 170 -19.75 19.10 14.74
N LEU A 171 -18.64 19.67 14.29
CA LEU A 171 -18.23 19.64 12.89
C LEU A 171 -16.96 18.80 12.74
N ILE A 172 -17.07 17.68 12.03
CA ILE A 172 -15.92 16.82 11.68
C ILE A 172 -15.54 17.10 10.23
N ASN A 173 -14.35 17.68 10.04
CA ASN A 173 -13.79 18.16 8.78
C ASN A 173 -14.60 19.28 8.09
N GLY A 174 -14.08 19.80 6.97
CA GLY A 174 -14.81 20.74 6.10
C GLY A 174 -14.89 22.17 6.63
N GLY A 175 -14.42 22.43 7.86
CA GLY A 175 -14.43 23.75 8.48
C GLY A 175 -13.70 24.80 7.64
N PHE A 176 -12.43 24.56 7.32
CA PHE A 176 -11.62 25.48 6.50
C PHE A 176 -12.15 25.71 5.08
N ALA A 177 -12.93 24.77 4.55
CA ALA A 177 -13.44 24.80 3.18
C ALA A 177 -14.71 25.66 3.04
N GLY A 178 -15.28 26.14 4.15
CA GLY A 178 -16.39 27.09 4.17
C GLY A 178 -17.51 26.73 5.14
N ALA A 179 -17.50 25.52 5.73
CA ALA A 179 -18.54 25.13 6.69
C ALA A 179 -18.60 26.08 7.90
N LEU A 180 -17.44 26.48 8.44
CA LEU A 180 -17.40 27.43 9.57
C LEU A 180 -18.01 28.78 9.19
N GLN A 181 -17.63 29.31 8.03
CA GLN A 181 -18.15 30.58 7.53
C GLN A 181 -19.67 30.58 7.39
N GLU A 182 -20.26 29.47 6.92
CA GLU A 182 -21.72 29.37 6.76
C GLU A 182 -22.46 29.14 8.08
N LEU A 183 -21.85 28.41 9.02
CA LEU A 183 -22.40 28.21 10.38
C LEU A 183 -22.32 29.48 11.23
N LEU A 184 -21.24 30.25 11.10
CA LEU A 184 -21.03 31.48 11.87
C LEU A 184 -22.01 32.60 11.49
N LYS A 185 -22.51 32.61 10.25
CA LYS A 185 -23.59 33.50 9.79
C LYS A 185 -24.92 33.26 10.53
N GLN A 186 -25.11 32.08 11.12
CA GLN A 186 -26.35 31.73 11.81
C GLN A 186 -26.33 32.30 13.22
N GLU A 187 -27.36 33.09 13.57
CA GLU A 187 -27.47 33.77 14.87
C GLU A 187 -27.63 32.81 16.04
N LYS A 188 -28.31 31.67 15.82
CA LYS A 188 -28.57 30.67 16.87
C LYS A 188 -27.35 29.84 17.23
N VAL A 189 -26.42 29.66 16.31
CA VAL A 189 -25.21 28.85 16.55
C VAL A 189 -24.37 29.58 17.60
N ARG A 190 -24.13 28.96 18.76
CA ARG A 190 -23.37 29.54 19.88
C ARG A 190 -22.02 28.87 20.07
N GLU A 191 -21.91 27.60 19.74
CA GLU A 191 -20.67 26.83 19.89
C GLU A 191 -20.50 25.85 18.73
N ILE A 192 -19.31 25.85 18.12
CA ILE A 192 -18.91 24.90 17.10
C ILE A 192 -17.66 24.19 17.60
N THR A 193 -17.77 22.90 17.88
CA THR A 193 -16.60 22.04 18.09
C THR A 193 -16.15 21.52 16.74
N TYR A 194 -15.03 22.05 16.23
CA TYR A 194 -14.47 21.68 14.93
C TYR A 194 -13.28 20.74 15.10
N VAL A 195 -13.38 19.55 14.50
CA VAL A 195 -12.31 18.55 14.46
C VAL A 195 -11.81 18.42 13.02
N GLU A 196 -10.54 18.72 12.77
CA GLU A 196 -9.90 18.48 11.48
C GLU A 196 -9.06 17.20 11.54
N SER A 197 -9.40 16.22 10.69
CA SER A 197 -8.83 14.88 10.74
C SER A 197 -7.37 14.81 10.28
N ASP A 198 -6.99 15.68 9.34
CA ASP A 198 -5.68 15.68 8.70
C ASP A 198 -4.78 16.82 9.23
N PRO A 199 -3.71 16.51 9.99
CA PRO A 199 -2.80 17.52 10.51
C PRO A 199 -2.07 18.33 9.44
N GLY A 200 -1.80 17.75 8.26
CA GLY A 200 -1.15 18.47 7.18
C GLY A 200 -2.10 19.46 6.50
N ALA A 201 -3.34 19.04 6.26
CA ALA A 201 -4.39 19.95 5.78
C ALA A 201 -4.67 21.05 6.81
N ALA A 202 -4.76 20.70 8.10
CA ALA A 202 -4.92 21.65 9.19
C ALA A 202 -3.80 22.69 9.24
N GLU A 203 -2.54 22.26 9.16
CA GLU A 203 -1.37 23.15 9.17
C GLU A 203 -1.42 24.15 8.02
N VAL A 204 -1.62 23.65 6.79
CA VAL A 204 -1.65 24.50 5.59
C VAL A 204 -2.87 25.42 5.62
N MET A 205 -4.07 24.90 5.86
CA MET A 205 -5.27 25.73 5.85
C MET A 205 -5.30 26.74 6.99
N SER A 206 -4.78 26.41 8.18
CA SER A 206 -4.63 27.39 9.28
C SER A 206 -3.72 28.56 8.91
N ARG A 207 -2.69 28.32 8.08
CA ARG A 207 -1.77 29.37 7.63
C ARG A 207 -2.42 30.36 6.67
N TYR A 208 -3.32 29.89 5.80
CA TYR A 208 -3.95 30.72 4.76
C TYR A 208 -5.36 31.20 5.11
N PHE A 209 -6.07 30.49 5.98
CA PHE A 209 -7.50 30.70 6.28
C PHE A 209 -7.84 30.54 7.77
N GLY A 210 -6.85 30.56 8.66
CA GLY A 210 -7.06 30.28 10.09
C GLY A 210 -7.54 31.46 10.93
N ASP A 211 -7.55 32.69 10.39
CA ASP A 211 -7.90 33.89 11.16
C ASP A 211 -9.33 33.81 11.73
N GLU A 212 -10.28 33.30 10.93
CA GLU A 212 -11.66 33.05 11.35
C GLU A 212 -11.77 32.10 12.56
N ILE A 213 -10.88 31.11 12.67
CA ILE A 213 -10.85 30.17 13.80
C ILE A 213 -10.23 30.83 15.04
N LYS A 214 -9.17 31.62 14.86
CA LYS A 214 -8.44 32.25 15.98
C LYS A 214 -9.22 33.39 16.62
N GLU A 215 -9.96 34.14 15.82
CA GLU A 215 -10.64 35.36 16.24
C GLU A 215 -12.04 35.09 16.82
N ASN A 216 -12.60 33.90 16.56
CA ASN A 216 -13.99 33.59 16.92
C ASN A 216 -14.08 32.68 18.16
N ASN A 217 -14.54 33.26 19.27
CA ASN A 217 -14.73 32.54 20.54
C ASN A 217 -15.81 31.44 20.48
N ARG A 218 -16.62 31.38 19.42
CA ARG A 218 -17.61 30.31 19.21
C ARG A 218 -16.98 29.01 18.72
N ILE A 219 -15.71 29.02 18.28
CA ILE A 219 -15.06 27.84 17.70
C ILE A 219 -14.11 27.18 18.72
N LYS A 220 -14.35 25.89 19.01
CA LYS A 220 -13.40 25.02 19.71
C LYS A 220 -12.73 24.11 18.69
N TYR A 221 -11.47 24.40 18.37
CA TYR A 221 -10.74 23.74 17.30
C TYR A 221 -9.82 22.61 17.80
N PHE A 222 -9.92 21.44 17.18
CA PHE A 222 -9.10 20.26 17.47
C PHE A 222 -8.50 19.70 16.18
N ILE A 223 -7.23 19.30 16.27
CA ILE A 223 -6.52 18.61 15.19
C ILE A 223 -6.26 17.18 15.66
N GLY A 224 -6.74 16.19 14.91
CA GLY A 224 -6.52 14.81 15.28
C GLY A 224 -7.52 13.84 14.69
N ASP A 225 -7.29 12.56 14.96
CA ASP A 225 -8.16 11.49 14.50
C ASP A 225 -9.57 11.62 15.10
N PRO A 226 -10.65 11.72 14.29
CA PRO A 226 -12.00 11.86 14.80
C PRO A 226 -12.45 10.70 15.69
N VAL A 227 -11.99 9.47 15.43
CA VAL A 227 -12.34 8.30 16.25
C VAL A 227 -11.72 8.43 17.64
N ILE A 228 -10.44 8.82 17.70
CA ILE A 228 -9.73 9.04 18.97
C ILE A 228 -10.37 10.20 19.72
N PHE A 229 -10.65 11.31 19.02
CA PHE A 229 -11.31 12.48 19.60
C PHE A 229 -12.64 12.07 20.23
N MET A 230 -13.52 11.40 19.49
CA MET A 230 -14.83 10.99 19.98
C MET A 230 -14.77 10.00 21.14
N ASN A 231 -13.80 9.08 21.17
CA ASN A 231 -13.59 8.17 22.29
C ASN A 231 -13.08 8.89 23.56
N SER A 232 -12.28 9.95 23.37
CA SER A 232 -11.77 10.79 24.46
C SER A 232 -12.76 11.86 24.92
N PHE A 233 -13.78 12.14 24.12
CA PHE A 233 -14.76 13.18 24.39
C PHE A 233 -15.68 12.77 25.55
N ARG A 234 -15.65 13.57 26.62
CA ARG A 234 -16.32 13.30 27.91
C ARG A 234 -17.22 14.47 28.31
N ASP A 235 -17.97 15.03 27.36
CA ASP A 235 -18.91 16.10 27.64
C ASP A 235 -20.30 15.54 27.95
N GLU A 236 -20.82 15.87 29.13
CA GLU A 236 -22.18 15.51 29.53
C GLU A 236 -23.23 16.32 28.77
N ASN A 237 -22.87 17.52 28.30
CA ASN A 237 -23.73 18.31 27.44
C ASN A 237 -23.61 17.78 26.01
N LYS A 238 -24.70 17.20 25.49
CA LYS A 238 -24.74 16.69 24.12
C LYS A 238 -24.85 17.81 23.09
N PHE A 239 -24.41 17.55 21.87
CA PHE A 239 -24.57 18.47 20.75
C PHE A 239 -26.03 18.51 20.28
N ASP A 240 -26.48 19.69 19.85
CA ASP A 240 -27.78 19.85 19.18
C ASP A 240 -27.72 19.24 17.77
N ALA A 241 -26.57 19.37 17.11
CA ALA A 241 -26.32 18.73 15.83
C ALA A 241 -24.86 18.31 15.64
N ALA A 242 -24.64 17.36 14.73
CA ALA A 242 -23.33 16.99 14.25
C ALA A 242 -23.31 16.92 12.71
N ALA A 243 -22.19 17.32 12.11
CA ALA A 243 -21.95 17.22 10.67
C ALA A 243 -20.62 16.53 10.40
N ILE A 244 -20.66 15.47 9.60
CA ILE A 244 -19.48 14.71 9.17
C ILE A 244 -19.23 15.00 7.70
N VAL A 245 -18.12 15.69 7.41
CA VAL A 245 -17.71 16.05 6.05
C VAL A 245 -16.60 15.11 5.59
N PHE A 246 -16.75 14.54 4.39
CA PHE A 246 -15.71 13.70 3.83
C PHE A 246 -14.79 14.51 2.94
N THR A 247 -13.53 14.16 3.03
CA THR A 247 -12.45 14.90 2.40
C THR A 247 -11.75 13.94 1.45
N GLY A 248 -11.80 14.27 0.15
CA GLY A 248 -11.27 13.42 -0.92
C GLY A 248 -12.23 12.33 -1.45
N LYS A 249 -12.10 12.02 -2.74
CA LYS A 249 -12.82 10.92 -3.41
C LYS A 249 -12.08 9.59 -3.17
N GLY A 250 -12.79 8.57 -2.70
CA GLY A 250 -12.30 7.17 -2.67
C GLY A 250 -11.15 6.87 -1.70
N SER A 251 -10.96 7.64 -0.64
CA SER A 251 -9.94 7.36 0.38
C SER A 251 -10.43 6.30 1.38
N ILE A 252 -9.53 5.45 1.88
CA ILE A 252 -9.81 4.51 2.97
C ILE A 252 -10.29 5.23 4.25
N GLU A 253 -9.85 6.49 4.45
CA GLU A 253 -10.33 7.38 5.50
C GLU A 253 -11.86 7.59 5.43
N LYS A 254 -12.43 7.59 4.22
CA LYS A 254 -13.88 7.55 3.99
C LYS A 254 -14.50 6.29 4.63
N ASN A 255 -13.98 5.10 4.33
CA ASN A 255 -14.55 3.83 4.82
C ASN A 255 -14.58 3.73 6.35
N ARG A 256 -13.61 4.34 7.05
CA ARG A 256 -13.54 4.31 8.52
C ARG A 256 -14.50 5.30 9.19
N LEU A 257 -14.82 6.41 8.54
CA LEU A 257 -15.81 7.38 9.01
C LEU A 257 -17.25 7.01 8.57
N TYR A 258 -17.41 6.07 7.63
CA TYR A 258 -18.70 5.48 7.21
C TYR A 258 -19.10 4.23 8.01
N CYS A 259 -18.25 3.71 8.88
CA CYS A 259 -18.58 2.50 9.62
C CYS A 259 -19.69 2.77 10.65
N SER A 260 -20.60 1.80 10.82
CA SER A 260 -21.72 1.91 11.76
C SER A 260 -21.23 2.19 13.17
N GLN A 261 -20.07 1.66 13.56
CA GLN A 261 -19.44 1.90 14.85
C GLN A 261 -19.14 3.39 15.08
N PHE A 262 -18.48 4.06 14.12
CA PHE A 262 -18.17 5.48 14.26
C PHE A 262 -19.41 6.36 14.19
N ILE A 263 -20.36 6.04 13.30
CA ILE A 263 -21.61 6.80 13.21
C ILE A 263 -22.42 6.68 14.51
N ASN A 264 -22.48 5.49 15.11
CA ASN A 264 -23.13 5.28 16.41
C ASN A 264 -22.41 6.03 17.54
N LEU A 265 -21.08 6.10 17.50
CA LEU A 265 -20.28 6.88 18.45
C LEU A 265 -20.64 8.38 18.37
N VAL A 266 -20.75 8.94 17.16
CA VAL A 266 -21.18 10.33 16.96
C VAL A 266 -22.64 10.53 17.37
N LYS A 267 -23.54 9.62 17.00
CA LYS A 267 -24.96 9.64 17.40
C LYS A 267 -25.11 9.66 18.92
N GLY A 268 -24.25 8.93 19.64
CA GLY A 268 -24.22 8.93 21.11
C GLY A 268 -23.93 10.30 21.73
N ALA A 269 -23.18 11.15 21.03
CA ALA A 269 -22.82 12.50 21.46
C ALA A 269 -23.86 13.58 21.06
N VAL A 270 -24.86 13.24 20.25
CA VAL A 270 -25.93 14.14 19.81
C VAL A 270 -27.18 13.95 20.68
N LYS A 271 -27.96 15.01 20.91
CA LYS A 271 -29.24 14.95 21.64
C LYS A 271 -30.23 14.01 20.93
N GLN A 272 -31.21 13.49 21.67
CA GLN A 272 -32.19 12.54 21.14
C GLN A 272 -33.00 13.11 19.95
N ASN A 273 -33.30 14.41 19.97
CA ASN A 273 -33.95 15.13 18.87
C ASN A 273 -32.97 15.95 18.02
N GLY A 274 -31.67 15.68 18.16
CA GLY A 274 -30.63 16.42 17.48
C GLY A 274 -30.37 15.92 16.06
N THR A 275 -29.81 16.79 15.23
CA THR A 275 -29.61 16.53 13.80
C THR A 275 -28.23 15.93 13.53
N LEU A 276 -28.14 14.76 12.88
CA LEU A 276 -26.88 14.22 12.36
C LEU A 276 -26.85 14.31 10.83
N LEU A 277 -25.92 15.11 10.29
CA LEU A 277 -25.67 15.26 8.87
C LEU A 277 -24.41 14.52 8.44
N ILE A 278 -24.51 13.80 7.34
CA ILE A 278 -23.40 13.05 6.75
C ILE A 278 -23.30 13.45 5.27
N ASP A 279 -22.11 13.92 4.85
CA ASP A 279 -21.81 14.20 3.44
C ASP A 279 -21.78 12.87 2.66
N ASN A 280 -22.54 12.73 1.57
CA ASN A 280 -22.53 11.50 0.78
C ASN A 280 -21.35 11.40 -0.21
N GLY A 281 -20.46 12.39 -0.23
CA GLY A 281 -19.31 12.47 -1.14
C GLY A 281 -19.64 13.00 -2.54
N HIS A 282 -20.92 13.35 -2.79
CA HIS A 282 -21.40 13.92 -4.06
C HIS A 282 -21.91 15.36 -3.91
N GLY A 283 -21.54 16.05 -2.83
CA GLY A 283 -21.99 17.42 -2.59
C GLY A 283 -23.43 17.51 -2.08
N SER A 284 -23.94 16.45 -1.45
CA SER A 284 -25.25 16.46 -0.81
C SER A 284 -25.21 15.85 0.60
N TRP A 285 -26.18 16.26 1.42
CA TRP A 285 -26.28 15.89 2.83
C TRP A 285 -27.37 14.85 3.01
N VAL A 286 -27.08 13.83 3.80
CA VAL A 286 -28.07 12.88 4.30
C VAL A 286 -28.33 13.21 5.77
N VAL A 287 -29.60 13.44 6.10
CA VAL A 287 -30.06 13.49 7.49
C VAL A 287 -30.20 12.05 7.95
N ALA A 288 -29.42 11.64 8.95
CA ALA A 288 -29.47 10.28 9.50
C ALA A 288 -30.73 10.09 10.36
N ALA A 289 -31.89 10.05 9.72
CA ALA A 289 -33.17 9.72 10.34
C ALA A 289 -33.26 8.21 10.52
N GLU A 290 -32.76 7.72 11.67
CA GLU A 290 -32.86 6.36 12.22
C GLU A 290 -32.34 5.17 11.41
N ASP A 291 -32.26 5.26 10.08
CA ASP A 291 -31.92 4.14 9.22
C ASP A 291 -30.61 4.38 8.45
N LEU A 292 -29.53 3.77 8.98
CA LEU A 292 -28.20 3.74 8.37
C LEU A 292 -28.18 2.93 7.05
N SER A 293 -29.27 2.22 6.74
CA SER A 293 -29.43 1.42 5.51
C SER A 293 -29.24 2.26 4.25
N CYS A 294 -29.76 3.50 4.21
CA CYS A 294 -29.69 4.33 3.01
C CYS A 294 -28.25 4.74 2.67
N ILE A 295 -27.39 4.91 3.68
CA ILE A 295 -25.97 5.25 3.50
C ILE A 295 -25.21 4.03 2.97
N TYR A 296 -25.45 2.86 3.59
CA TYR A 296 -24.88 1.58 3.16
C TYR A 296 -25.32 1.18 1.74
N GLU A 297 -26.58 1.42 1.39
CA GLU A 297 -27.15 1.06 0.09
C GLU A 297 -26.69 2.03 -1.00
N THR A 298 -26.51 3.31 -0.68
CA THR A 298 -25.94 4.31 -1.58
C THR A 298 -24.46 4.02 -1.88
N GLU A 299 -23.67 3.59 -0.89
CA GLU A 299 -22.29 3.15 -1.15
C GLU A 299 -22.19 1.83 -1.93
N ASN A 300 -23.09 0.87 -1.69
CA ASN A 300 -23.18 -0.35 -2.49
C ASN A 300 -23.56 -0.02 -3.95
N ARG A 301 -24.58 0.81 -4.19
CA ARG A 301 -24.97 1.21 -5.56
C ARG A 301 -23.87 1.98 -6.31
N MET A 302 -22.97 2.65 -5.59
CA MET A 302 -21.89 3.47 -6.16
C MET A 302 -20.51 2.76 -6.19
N GLY A 303 -20.44 1.47 -5.84
CA GLY A 303 -19.25 0.63 -6.06
C GLY A 303 -18.05 0.93 -5.15
N VAL A 304 -18.23 1.67 -4.05
CA VAL A 304 -17.13 2.04 -3.11
C VAL A 304 -16.85 0.91 -2.10
N ARG A 305 -17.90 0.19 -1.68
CA ARG A 305 -17.82 -1.25 -1.45
C ARG A 305 -18.30 -1.88 -2.73
N GLY A 306 -17.43 -2.59 -3.46
CA GLY A 306 -17.83 -3.28 -4.68
C GLY A 306 -19.13 -4.03 -4.45
N SER A 307 -20.24 -3.52 -5.02
CA SER A 307 -21.53 -4.16 -4.82
C SER A 307 -21.44 -5.55 -5.44
N PRO A 308 -21.83 -6.58 -4.67
CA PRO A 308 -21.73 -7.96 -5.08
C PRO A 308 -22.79 -8.22 -6.15
N HIS A 309 -22.44 -8.05 -7.42
CA HIS A 309 -23.18 -8.72 -8.48
C HIS A 309 -22.98 -10.22 -8.27
N GLY A 310 -23.99 -10.84 -7.65
CA GLY A 310 -23.99 -12.21 -7.12
C GLY A 310 -23.78 -13.34 -8.13
N GLY A 311 -23.34 -13.03 -9.35
CA GLY A 311 -22.97 -14.00 -10.39
C GLY A 311 -21.48 -14.02 -10.77
N GLU A 312 -20.66 -13.04 -10.34
CA GLU A 312 -19.31 -12.86 -10.89
C GLU A 312 -18.15 -13.35 -9.98
N ARG A 313 -18.46 -13.92 -8.81
CA ARG A 313 -17.49 -14.28 -7.76
C ARG A 313 -16.45 -15.35 -8.15
N ILE A 314 -16.67 -16.13 -9.20
CA ILE A 314 -15.87 -17.33 -9.51
C ILE A 314 -14.86 -17.08 -10.65
N TRP A 315 -15.06 -16.05 -11.46
CA TRP A 315 -14.25 -15.77 -12.65
C TRP A 315 -12.76 -15.51 -12.39
N PRO A 316 -12.33 -14.84 -11.31
CA PRO A 316 -10.90 -14.60 -11.08
C PRO A 316 -10.15 -15.90 -10.75
N ALA A 317 -10.77 -16.76 -9.92
CA ALA A 317 -10.20 -18.06 -9.57
C ALA A 317 -10.15 -18.98 -10.80
N VAL A 318 -11.17 -18.96 -11.66
CA VAL A 318 -11.21 -19.70 -12.93
C VAL A 318 -10.21 -19.15 -13.95
N PHE A 319 -10.05 -17.84 -14.05
CA PHE A 319 -9.09 -17.21 -14.95
C PHE A 319 -7.65 -17.47 -14.51
N VAL A 320 -7.36 -17.35 -13.20
CA VAL A 320 -6.09 -17.76 -12.59
C VAL A 320 -5.86 -19.27 -12.79
N PHE A 321 -6.89 -20.11 -12.61
CA PHE A 321 -6.82 -21.56 -12.87
C PHE A 321 -6.43 -21.88 -14.32
N ILE A 322 -7.04 -21.21 -15.31
CA ILE A 322 -6.74 -21.40 -16.74
C ILE A 322 -5.32 -20.93 -17.06
N ILE A 323 -4.87 -19.79 -16.53
CA ILE A 323 -3.51 -19.29 -16.72
C ILE A 323 -2.48 -20.25 -16.12
N ILE A 324 -2.76 -20.78 -14.92
CA ILE A 324 -1.86 -21.71 -14.23
C ILE A 324 -1.74 -23.02 -15.00
N LEU A 325 -2.86 -23.59 -15.45
CA LEU A 325 -2.86 -24.81 -16.27
C LEU A 325 -2.15 -24.58 -17.61
N SER A 326 -2.44 -23.47 -18.29
CA SER A 326 -1.82 -23.12 -19.57
C SER A 326 -0.30 -22.94 -19.42
N GLY A 327 0.14 -22.22 -18.38
CA GLY A 327 1.55 -22.05 -18.04
C GLY A 327 2.22 -23.38 -17.72
N TYR A 328 1.61 -24.21 -16.89
CA TYR A 328 2.15 -25.53 -16.54
C TYR A 328 2.36 -26.41 -17.77
N PHE A 329 1.40 -26.48 -18.69
CA PHE A 329 1.52 -27.28 -19.91
C PHE A 329 2.56 -26.71 -20.89
N LEU A 330 2.69 -25.38 -20.99
CA LEU A 330 3.71 -24.74 -21.82
C LEU A 330 5.13 -24.99 -21.30
N PHE A 331 5.33 -24.92 -19.98
CA PHE A 331 6.63 -25.18 -19.36
C PHE A 331 6.96 -26.67 -19.25
N SER A 332 5.95 -27.56 -19.17
CA SER A 332 6.16 -29.02 -19.13
C SER A 332 6.46 -29.63 -20.49
N ARG A 333 6.04 -29.00 -21.60
CA ARG A 333 6.25 -29.51 -22.98
C ARG A 333 7.65 -29.25 -23.54
N LYS A 334 8.42 -28.31 -22.98
CA LYS A 334 9.63 -27.77 -23.63
C LYS A 334 10.93 -28.46 -23.23
N ASP A 335 10.92 -29.35 -22.24
CA ASP A 335 12.12 -29.99 -21.71
C ASP A 335 11.98 -31.51 -21.75
N SER A 336 13.02 -32.23 -22.20
CA SER A 336 13.04 -33.71 -22.25
C SER A 336 13.05 -34.37 -20.87
N ASN A 337 13.02 -33.54 -19.81
CA ASN A 337 13.03 -33.92 -18.41
C ASN A 337 11.85 -33.21 -17.70
N GLU A 338 10.67 -33.85 -17.62
CA GLU A 338 9.42 -33.26 -17.07
C GLU A 338 9.57 -32.62 -15.67
N LYS A 339 10.52 -33.11 -14.84
CA LYS A 339 10.86 -32.50 -13.54
C LYS A 339 11.35 -31.06 -13.67
N CYS A 340 12.02 -30.74 -14.77
CA CYS A 340 12.63 -29.44 -15.00
C CYS A 340 11.55 -28.35 -15.16
N GLY A 341 10.63 -28.49 -16.13
CA GLY A 341 9.58 -27.49 -16.34
C GLY A 341 8.73 -27.18 -15.09
N ALA A 342 8.37 -28.21 -14.33
CA ALA A 342 7.48 -28.10 -13.17
C ALA A 342 8.08 -27.32 -11.99
N ASP A 343 9.38 -27.46 -11.71
CA ASP A 343 10.06 -26.72 -10.63
C ASP A 343 10.17 -25.23 -10.93
N CYS A 344 10.48 -24.89 -12.19
CA CYS A 344 10.57 -23.52 -12.67
C CYS A 344 9.21 -22.82 -12.59
N PHE A 345 8.14 -23.51 -12.99
CA PHE A 345 6.80 -22.94 -12.91
C PHE A 345 6.29 -22.87 -11.47
N ALA A 346 6.64 -23.83 -10.61
CA ALA A 346 6.37 -23.75 -9.18
C ALA A 346 7.02 -22.53 -8.53
N LEU A 347 8.26 -22.19 -8.91
CA LEU A 347 8.93 -20.97 -8.45
C LEU A 347 8.14 -19.70 -8.82
N PHE A 348 7.68 -19.62 -10.08
CA PHE A 348 6.85 -18.51 -10.54
C PHE A 348 5.56 -18.39 -9.71
N ILE A 349 4.87 -19.50 -9.44
CA ILE A 349 3.62 -19.48 -8.65
C ILE A 349 3.86 -19.12 -7.19
N ILE A 350 4.91 -19.65 -6.55
CA ILE A 350 5.24 -19.33 -5.16
C ILE A 350 5.53 -17.83 -5.01
N THR A 351 6.33 -17.27 -5.92
CA THR A 351 6.69 -15.84 -5.90
C THR A 351 5.52 -14.95 -6.26
N PHE A 352 4.69 -15.32 -7.25
CA PHE A 352 3.43 -14.65 -7.56
C PHE A 352 2.51 -14.57 -6.35
N CYS A 353 2.27 -15.71 -5.68
CA CYS A 353 1.40 -15.79 -4.52
C CYS A 353 1.95 -14.97 -3.33
N ALA A 354 3.25 -15.07 -3.03
CA ALA A 354 3.86 -14.32 -1.94
C ALA A 354 3.74 -12.80 -2.14
N PHE A 355 3.97 -12.30 -3.35
CA PHE A 355 3.85 -10.86 -3.65
C PHE A 355 2.40 -10.38 -3.75
N LEU A 356 1.46 -11.24 -4.14
CA LEU A 356 0.02 -10.94 -4.07
C LEU A 356 -0.43 -10.82 -2.60
N MET A 357 0.00 -11.75 -1.74
CA MET A 357 -0.25 -11.67 -0.29
C MET A 357 0.39 -10.43 0.34
N GLN A 358 1.63 -10.13 -0.03
CA GLN A 358 2.31 -8.92 0.40
C GLN A 358 1.49 -7.68 0.02
N ALA A 359 1.00 -7.59 -1.21
CA ALA A 359 0.14 -6.48 -1.65
C ALA A 359 -1.14 -6.42 -0.79
N ALA A 360 -1.83 -7.55 -0.56
CA ALA A 360 -3.01 -7.59 0.29
C ALA A 360 -2.74 -7.04 1.69
N VAL A 361 -1.66 -7.49 2.33
CA VAL A 361 -1.26 -7.02 3.67
C VAL A 361 -0.91 -5.52 3.66
N MET A 362 -0.27 -5.01 2.60
CA MET A 362 -0.05 -3.56 2.45
C MET A 362 -1.36 -2.77 2.40
N PHE A 363 -2.35 -3.24 1.64
CA PHE A 363 -3.65 -2.58 1.56
C PHE A 363 -4.43 -2.67 2.88
N ILE A 364 -4.33 -3.78 3.62
CA ILE A 364 -4.93 -3.91 4.95
C ILE A 364 -4.28 -2.93 5.93
N PHE A 365 -2.95 -2.81 5.89
CA PHE A 365 -2.23 -1.82 6.68
C PHE A 365 -2.67 -0.38 6.34
N GLN A 366 -2.87 -0.08 5.06
CA GLN A 366 -3.45 1.21 4.64
C GLN A 366 -4.85 1.43 5.21
N GLY A 367 -5.63 0.34 5.26
CA GLY A 367 -6.93 0.21 5.93
C GLY A 367 -6.92 0.78 7.35
N LEU A 368 -6.01 0.27 8.17
CA LEU A 368 -5.94 0.53 9.61
C LEU A 368 -5.31 1.86 9.97
N TYR A 369 -4.11 2.11 9.44
CA TYR A 369 -3.24 3.20 9.89
C TYR A 369 -3.30 4.43 8.98
N GLY A 370 -4.08 4.38 7.91
CA GLY A 370 -4.08 5.40 6.86
C GLY A 370 -2.90 5.24 5.90
N LEU A 371 -2.46 6.34 5.27
CA LEU A 371 -1.51 6.28 4.15
C LEU A 371 -0.23 5.48 4.44
N LEU A 372 0.04 4.51 3.55
CA LEU A 372 1.16 3.56 3.56
C LEU A 372 2.55 4.23 3.68
N TYR A 373 2.69 5.49 3.26
CA TYR A 373 3.95 6.04 2.76
C TYR A 373 5.11 5.99 3.77
N LYS A 374 4.84 6.24 5.06
CA LYS A 374 5.90 6.28 6.10
C LYS A 374 6.37 4.88 6.51
N ASN A 375 5.44 3.92 6.62
CA ASN A 375 5.70 2.59 7.16
C ASN A 375 5.81 1.50 6.07
N ALA A 376 5.56 1.84 4.80
CA ALA A 376 5.73 0.94 3.66
C ALA A 376 7.13 0.31 3.63
N GLY A 377 8.16 1.14 3.87
CA GLY A 377 9.56 0.73 3.90
C GLY A 377 9.84 -0.32 4.96
N MET A 378 9.32 -0.10 6.18
CA MET A 378 9.42 -1.05 7.29
C MET A 378 8.68 -2.36 7.00
N LEU A 379 7.47 -2.31 6.44
CA LEU A 379 6.72 -3.53 6.05
C LEU A 379 7.44 -4.33 4.97
N LEU A 380 8.00 -3.64 3.97
CA LEU A 380 8.89 -4.23 2.98
C LEU A 380 10.13 -4.84 3.65
N ALA A 381 10.72 -4.19 4.64
CA ALA A 381 11.85 -4.72 5.38
C ALA A 381 11.49 -6.02 6.13
N PHE A 382 10.32 -6.09 6.76
CA PHE A 382 9.83 -7.32 7.42
C PHE A 382 9.60 -8.46 6.42
N PHE A 383 9.04 -8.17 5.25
CA PHE A 383 8.96 -9.15 4.16
C PHE A 383 10.35 -9.64 3.74
N GLY A 384 11.31 -8.72 3.59
CA GLY A 384 12.71 -9.05 3.35
C GLY A 384 13.34 -9.90 4.46
N ALA A 385 13.11 -9.58 5.74
CA ALA A 385 13.59 -10.38 6.86
C ALA A 385 13.05 -11.81 6.79
N GLY A 386 11.76 -11.95 6.47
CA GLY A 386 11.10 -13.21 6.23
C GLY A 386 11.78 -14.03 5.14
N ALA A 387 11.97 -13.45 3.96
CA ALA A 387 12.63 -14.16 2.86
C ALA A 387 14.09 -14.55 3.19
N ALA A 388 14.81 -13.75 3.98
CA ALA A 388 16.17 -14.06 4.45
C ALA A 388 16.15 -15.34 5.30
N LEU A 389 15.19 -15.38 6.22
CA LEU A 389 14.97 -16.51 7.11
C LEU A 389 14.54 -17.76 6.34
N GLY A 390 13.68 -17.60 5.33
CA GLY A 390 13.28 -18.70 4.43
C GLY A 390 14.46 -19.33 3.71
N CYS A 391 15.37 -18.52 3.16
CA CYS A 391 16.62 -19.00 2.54
C CYS A 391 17.51 -19.71 3.57
N ALA A 392 17.70 -19.11 4.75
CA ALA A 392 18.52 -19.68 5.82
C ALA A 392 17.99 -21.02 6.32
N LEU A 393 16.67 -21.18 6.45
CA LEU A 393 16.05 -22.44 6.86
C LEU A 393 16.29 -23.54 5.83
N VAL A 394 16.16 -23.26 4.53
CA VAL A 394 16.48 -24.24 3.49
C VAL A 394 17.95 -24.64 3.54
N PHE A 395 18.84 -23.70 3.83
CA PHE A 395 20.27 -24.02 4.00
C PHE A 395 20.54 -24.88 5.24
N VAL A 396 19.99 -24.54 6.40
CA VAL A 396 20.23 -25.29 7.65
C VAL A 396 19.63 -26.69 7.60
N PHE A 397 18.50 -26.85 6.94
CA PHE A 397 17.75 -28.11 6.89
C PHE A 397 17.89 -28.86 5.56
N GLU A 398 18.69 -28.35 4.61
CA GLU A 398 18.99 -28.84 3.25
C GLU A 398 17.84 -29.67 2.62
N ASN A 399 17.86 -30.99 2.86
CA ASN A 399 16.98 -31.95 2.22
C ASN A 399 15.64 -32.18 2.93
N LYS A 400 15.45 -31.66 4.15
CA LYS A 400 14.20 -31.83 4.90
C LYS A 400 13.09 -30.90 4.40
N ILE A 401 13.44 -29.72 3.88
CA ILE A 401 12.46 -28.77 3.37
C ILE A 401 12.18 -29.05 1.89
N ARG A 402 10.99 -29.61 1.64
CA ARG A 402 10.50 -29.82 0.28
C ARG A 402 9.70 -28.60 -0.16
N ILE A 403 9.79 -28.23 -1.44
CA ILE A 403 8.97 -27.17 -2.02
C ILE A 403 7.45 -27.45 -1.90
N SER A 404 7.03 -28.71 -1.80
CA SER A 404 5.64 -29.06 -1.46
C SER A 404 5.25 -28.59 -0.05
N MET A 405 6.17 -28.59 0.92
CA MET A 405 5.96 -28.02 2.25
C MET A 405 5.87 -26.50 2.20
N VAL A 406 6.67 -25.85 1.33
CA VAL A 406 6.59 -24.40 1.09
C VAL A 406 5.20 -24.02 0.54
N MET A 407 4.67 -24.79 -0.40
CA MET A 407 3.31 -24.61 -0.91
C MET A 407 2.23 -24.79 0.17
N ILE A 408 2.37 -25.81 1.03
CA ILE A 408 1.46 -26.02 2.17
C ILE A 408 1.51 -24.84 3.14
N GLY A 409 2.71 -24.36 3.47
CA GLY A 409 2.88 -23.16 4.30
C GLY A 409 2.18 -21.93 3.71
N GLY A 410 2.28 -21.73 2.39
CA GLY A 410 1.56 -20.66 1.70
C GLY A 410 0.04 -20.81 1.71
N MET A 411 -0.48 -22.03 1.56
CA MET A 411 -1.92 -22.29 1.69
C MET A 411 -2.42 -21.98 3.10
N ILE A 412 -1.69 -22.41 4.13
CA ILE A 412 -2.02 -22.12 5.54
C ILE A 412 -2.01 -20.60 5.77
N LEU A 413 -0.96 -19.90 5.30
CA LEU A 413 -0.86 -18.46 5.48
C LEU A 413 -2.01 -17.71 4.78
N ALA A 414 -2.43 -18.16 3.59
CA ALA A 414 -3.57 -17.58 2.89
C ALA A 414 -4.88 -17.74 3.69
N VAL A 415 -5.11 -18.91 4.30
CA VAL A 415 -6.26 -19.16 5.18
C VAL A 415 -6.21 -18.29 6.43
N LEU A 416 -5.05 -18.20 7.09
CA LEU A 416 -4.88 -17.33 8.26
C LEU A 416 -5.08 -15.85 7.92
N THR A 417 -4.62 -15.41 6.75
CA THR A 417 -4.83 -14.03 6.28
C THR A 417 -6.31 -13.78 6.00
N ALA A 418 -7.01 -14.72 5.36
CA ALA A 418 -8.45 -14.63 5.15
C ALA A 418 -9.22 -14.57 6.48
N PHE A 419 -8.85 -15.40 7.45
CA PHE A 419 -9.44 -15.38 8.79
C PHE A 419 -9.22 -14.03 9.49
N PHE A 420 -8.01 -13.47 9.40
CA PHE A 420 -7.72 -12.14 9.92
C PHE A 420 -8.59 -11.05 9.27
N ILE A 421 -8.77 -11.09 7.94
CA ILE A 421 -9.66 -10.17 7.22
C ILE A 421 -11.11 -10.32 7.67
N MET A 422 -11.59 -11.55 7.91
CA MET A 422 -12.95 -11.84 8.37
C MET A 422 -13.25 -11.25 9.76
N ASN A 423 -12.26 -11.30 10.66
CA ASN A 423 -12.40 -10.86 12.05
C ASN A 423 -11.82 -9.46 12.27
N PHE A 424 -11.60 -8.71 11.20
CA PHE A 424 -10.93 -7.42 11.21
C PHE A 424 -11.64 -6.39 12.10
N ASP A 425 -12.97 -6.40 12.11
CA ASP A 425 -13.80 -5.48 12.91
C ASP A 425 -13.69 -5.72 14.43
N GLY A 426 -13.18 -6.88 14.87
CA GLY A 426 -13.02 -7.23 16.27
C GLY A 426 -11.70 -6.77 16.91
N PHE A 427 -10.78 -6.18 16.15
CA PHE A 427 -9.53 -5.66 16.67
C PHE A 427 -9.71 -4.22 17.16
N GLU A 428 -10.25 -4.05 18.37
CA GLU A 428 -10.39 -2.74 19.03
C GLU A 428 -9.04 -2.06 19.35
N ASP A 429 -7.97 -2.85 19.50
CA ASP A 429 -6.61 -2.37 19.75
C ASP A 429 -5.76 -2.32 18.47
N ASN A 430 -5.37 -1.11 18.09
CA ASN A 430 -4.46 -0.84 16.98
C ASN A 430 -3.09 -1.51 17.14
N ALA A 431 -2.64 -1.88 18.34
CA ALA A 431 -1.36 -2.57 18.53
C ALA A 431 -1.42 -4.05 18.10
N GLY A 432 -2.51 -4.75 18.44
CA GLY A 432 -2.70 -6.16 18.11
C GLY A 432 -2.77 -6.41 16.60
N ALA A 433 -3.51 -5.59 15.88
CA ALA A 433 -3.62 -5.67 14.42
C ALA A 433 -2.27 -5.40 13.72
N GLY A 434 -1.43 -4.53 14.28
CA GLY A 434 -0.10 -4.20 13.75
C GLY A 434 0.86 -5.37 13.84
N ASN A 435 0.87 -6.07 14.97
CA ASN A 435 1.69 -7.27 15.16
C ASN A 435 1.30 -8.40 14.18
N LEU A 436 0.00 -8.58 13.94
CA LEU A 436 -0.49 -9.55 12.95
C LEU A 436 -0.09 -9.18 11.52
N ILE A 437 -0.09 -7.89 11.16
CA ILE A 437 0.39 -7.44 9.86
C ILE A 437 1.87 -7.75 9.67
N ILE A 438 2.70 -7.49 10.69
CA ILE A 438 4.13 -7.84 10.66
C ILE A 438 4.30 -9.35 10.51
N PHE A 439 3.52 -10.15 11.24
CA PHE A 439 3.51 -11.60 11.11
C PHE A 439 3.23 -12.02 9.65
N PHE A 440 2.15 -11.53 9.02
CA PHE A 440 1.83 -11.89 7.64
C PHE A 440 2.92 -11.46 6.65
N MET A 441 3.54 -10.29 6.85
CA MET A 441 4.66 -9.82 6.03
C MET A 441 5.86 -10.76 6.10
N VAL A 442 6.31 -11.10 7.32
CA VAL A 442 7.46 -11.98 7.53
C VAL A 442 7.19 -13.37 6.94
N PHE A 443 6.02 -13.96 7.19
CA PHE A 443 5.74 -15.31 6.70
C PHE A 443 5.53 -15.36 5.19
N ALA A 444 4.95 -14.32 4.56
CA ALA A 444 4.89 -14.23 3.10
C ALA A 444 6.29 -14.16 2.48
N GLY A 445 7.19 -13.40 3.10
CA GLY A 445 8.60 -13.38 2.74
C GLY A 445 9.25 -14.76 2.89
N LEU A 446 9.06 -15.41 4.04
CA LEU A 446 9.63 -16.73 4.34
C LEU A 446 9.29 -17.76 3.27
N ILE A 447 8.03 -17.83 2.85
CA ILE A 447 7.57 -18.72 1.78
C ILE A 447 8.29 -18.41 0.46
N SER A 448 8.41 -17.12 0.11
CA SER A 448 9.12 -16.70 -1.11
C SER A 448 10.59 -17.12 -1.08
N GLY A 449 11.32 -16.79 0.00
CA GLY A 449 12.75 -17.10 0.14
C GLY A 449 13.03 -18.61 0.15
N ALA A 450 12.22 -19.38 0.89
CA ALA A 450 12.35 -20.84 0.93
C ALA A 450 12.08 -21.48 -0.45
N GLY A 451 11.09 -20.98 -1.19
CA GLY A 451 10.79 -21.45 -2.55
C GLY A 451 11.93 -21.17 -3.53
N VAL A 452 12.45 -19.95 -3.51
CA VAL A 452 13.59 -19.51 -4.35
C VAL A 452 14.83 -20.34 -4.07
N SER A 453 15.25 -20.43 -2.81
CA SER A 453 16.45 -21.17 -2.41
C SER A 453 16.40 -22.64 -2.84
N ARG A 454 15.23 -23.29 -2.69
CA ARG A 454 15.11 -24.71 -3.02
C ARG A 454 15.21 -25.01 -4.52
N VAL A 455 14.64 -24.14 -5.37
CA VAL A 455 14.68 -24.34 -6.83
C VAL A 455 16.05 -23.99 -7.40
N ILE A 456 16.72 -22.95 -6.86
CA ILE A 456 18.08 -22.56 -7.29
C ILE A 456 19.10 -23.65 -6.95
N GLU A 457 19.06 -24.20 -5.74
CA GLU A 457 19.98 -25.26 -5.29
C GLU A 457 19.94 -26.48 -6.24
N GLN A 458 18.77 -26.81 -6.78
CA GLN A 458 18.58 -27.92 -7.71
C GLN A 458 19.09 -27.64 -9.14
N ARG A 459 19.24 -26.38 -9.53
CA ARG A 459 19.41 -25.99 -10.94
C ARG A 459 20.72 -25.31 -11.28
N LYS A 460 21.32 -24.57 -10.34
CA LYS A 460 22.55 -23.78 -10.55
C LYS A 460 22.54 -22.99 -11.89
N ASN A 461 21.38 -22.49 -12.31
CA ASN A 461 21.19 -21.81 -13.60
C ASN A 461 20.59 -20.40 -13.39
N PHE A 462 21.24 -19.39 -13.99
CA PHE A 462 20.87 -17.98 -13.88
C PHE A 462 19.45 -17.67 -14.41
N GLY A 463 18.95 -18.42 -15.40
CA GLY A 463 17.61 -18.22 -15.96
C GLY A 463 16.45 -18.44 -14.97
N VAL A 464 16.71 -19.16 -13.88
CA VAL A 464 15.74 -19.42 -12.79
C VAL A 464 15.41 -18.13 -12.02
N HIS A 465 16.39 -17.23 -11.85
CA HIS A 465 16.16 -15.92 -11.21
C HIS A 465 15.25 -15.01 -12.04
N GLY A 466 15.26 -15.13 -13.37
CA GLY A 466 14.33 -14.40 -14.23
C GLY A 466 12.87 -14.74 -13.93
N LEU A 467 12.57 -16.01 -13.67
CA LEU A 467 11.21 -16.47 -13.34
C LEU A 467 10.73 -16.00 -11.97
N GLU A 468 11.63 -15.90 -10.99
CA GLU A 468 11.34 -15.27 -9.69
C GLU A 468 10.84 -13.83 -9.88
N TYR A 469 11.56 -13.01 -10.65
CA TYR A 469 11.18 -11.61 -10.85
C TYR A 469 9.90 -11.45 -11.66
N ILE A 470 9.70 -12.31 -12.67
CA ILE A 470 8.47 -12.30 -13.46
C ILE A 470 7.27 -12.68 -12.56
N GLY A 471 7.43 -13.69 -11.69
CA GLY A 471 6.41 -14.08 -10.71
C GLY A 471 6.11 -12.99 -9.70
N ALA A 472 7.14 -12.44 -9.05
CA ALA A 472 7.02 -11.34 -8.09
C ALA A 472 6.36 -10.09 -8.71
N SER A 473 6.81 -9.69 -9.90
CA SER A 473 6.26 -8.54 -10.63
C SER A 473 4.79 -8.77 -10.98
N ALA A 474 4.46 -9.93 -11.58
CA ALA A 474 3.09 -10.28 -11.94
C ALA A 474 2.17 -10.34 -10.71
N GLY A 475 2.62 -10.94 -9.60
CA GLY A 475 1.86 -11.02 -8.36
C GLY A 475 1.58 -9.66 -7.73
N SER A 476 2.60 -8.79 -7.71
CA SER A 476 2.45 -7.43 -7.18
C SER A 476 1.55 -6.54 -8.04
N LEU A 477 1.67 -6.60 -9.37
CA LEU A 477 0.84 -5.84 -10.31
C LEU A 477 -0.59 -6.37 -10.32
N ALA A 478 -0.79 -7.68 -10.46
CA ALA A 478 -2.11 -8.28 -10.46
C ALA A 478 -2.82 -8.04 -9.12
N GLY A 479 -2.13 -8.26 -8.00
CA GLY A 479 -2.66 -7.98 -6.67
C GLY A 479 -3.03 -6.51 -6.50
N GLY A 480 -2.08 -5.60 -6.75
CA GLY A 480 -2.25 -4.19 -6.40
C GLY A 480 -3.04 -3.34 -7.38
N VAL A 481 -3.14 -3.73 -8.65
CA VAL A 481 -3.85 -2.95 -9.68
C VAL A 481 -5.23 -3.53 -9.99
N TYR A 482 -5.41 -4.85 -9.89
CA TYR A 482 -6.60 -5.51 -10.43
C TYR A 482 -7.32 -6.40 -9.43
N ILE A 483 -6.69 -7.48 -8.95
CA ILE A 483 -7.34 -8.53 -8.17
C ILE A 483 -7.95 -7.96 -6.88
N ILE A 484 -7.18 -7.21 -6.09
CA ILE A 484 -7.66 -6.65 -4.83
C ILE A 484 -8.64 -5.49 -5.06
N PRO A 485 -8.34 -4.48 -5.91
CA PRO A 485 -9.28 -3.38 -6.14
C PRO A 485 -10.62 -3.80 -6.75
N VAL A 486 -10.63 -4.80 -7.65
CA VAL A 486 -11.83 -5.23 -8.37
C VAL A 486 -12.63 -6.26 -7.59
N TYR A 487 -11.97 -7.28 -7.02
CA TYR A 487 -12.65 -8.42 -6.38
C TYR A 487 -12.59 -8.41 -4.86
N GLY A 488 -11.75 -7.56 -4.27
CA GLY A 488 -11.53 -7.49 -2.84
C GLY A 488 -10.56 -8.55 -2.31
N PHE A 489 -10.33 -8.51 -1.00
CA PHE A 489 -9.30 -9.32 -0.34
C PHE A 489 -9.62 -10.82 -0.27
N MET A 490 -10.89 -11.17 -0.09
CA MET A 490 -11.30 -12.58 0.06
C MET A 490 -11.06 -13.40 -1.21
N PRO A 491 -11.52 -12.95 -2.40
CA PRO A 491 -11.17 -13.61 -3.65
C PRO A 491 -9.66 -13.63 -3.92
N ALA A 492 -8.91 -12.61 -3.49
CA ALA A 492 -7.45 -12.59 -3.62
C ALA A 492 -6.78 -13.72 -2.81
N MET A 493 -7.19 -13.94 -1.56
CA MET A 493 -6.65 -15.03 -0.73
C MET A 493 -7.10 -16.41 -1.23
N ALA A 494 -8.33 -16.52 -1.74
CA ALA A 494 -8.79 -17.74 -2.40
C ALA A 494 -7.94 -18.05 -3.65
N ALA A 495 -7.64 -17.05 -4.47
CA ALA A 495 -6.80 -17.21 -5.65
C ALA A 495 -5.38 -17.70 -5.28
N VAL A 496 -4.78 -17.16 -4.21
CA VAL A 496 -3.50 -17.64 -3.68
C VAL A 496 -3.60 -19.11 -3.26
N PHE A 497 -4.61 -19.46 -2.47
CA PHE A 497 -4.81 -20.83 -1.98
C PHE A 497 -4.96 -21.82 -3.15
N PHE A 498 -5.86 -21.54 -4.10
CA PHE A 498 -6.09 -22.43 -5.23
C PHE A 498 -4.88 -22.52 -6.16
N ALA A 499 -4.18 -21.41 -6.42
CA ALA A 499 -2.97 -21.43 -7.23
C ALA A 499 -1.89 -22.37 -6.65
N LEU A 500 -1.67 -22.29 -5.33
CA LEU A 500 -0.74 -23.18 -4.64
C LEU A 500 -1.23 -24.63 -4.59
N LEU A 501 -2.54 -24.85 -4.39
CA LEU A 501 -3.13 -26.18 -4.37
C LEU A 501 -2.99 -26.89 -5.72
N ILE A 502 -3.32 -26.21 -6.82
CA ILE A 502 -3.22 -26.76 -8.18
C ILE A 502 -1.77 -27.17 -8.46
N MET A 503 -0.82 -26.28 -8.16
CA MET A 503 0.61 -26.59 -8.34
C MET A 503 1.10 -27.72 -7.46
N PHE A 504 0.62 -27.80 -6.22
CA PHE A 504 0.92 -28.90 -5.32
C PHE A 504 0.42 -30.24 -5.90
N LEU A 505 -0.83 -30.30 -6.37
CA LEU A 505 -1.42 -31.51 -6.95
C LEU A 505 -0.70 -31.95 -8.22
N LEU A 506 -0.40 -31.01 -9.14
CA LEU A 506 0.34 -31.29 -10.37
C LEU A 506 1.73 -31.87 -10.07
N ARG A 507 2.40 -31.36 -9.03
CA ARG A 507 3.71 -31.83 -8.60
C ARG A 507 3.67 -33.21 -7.94
N VAL A 508 2.65 -33.47 -7.11
CA VAL A 508 2.45 -34.80 -6.51
C VAL A 508 2.15 -35.83 -7.60
N GLY A 509 1.30 -35.49 -8.56
CA GLY A 509 0.94 -36.35 -9.70
C GLY A 509 2.14 -36.73 -10.57
N THR A 510 3.00 -35.77 -10.93
CA THR A 510 4.25 -36.05 -11.67
C THR A 510 5.21 -36.93 -10.90
N THR A 511 5.38 -36.67 -9.59
CA THR A 511 6.26 -37.50 -8.74
C THR A 511 5.77 -38.94 -8.64
N TYR A 512 4.45 -39.15 -8.56
CA TYR A 512 3.84 -40.48 -8.52
C TYR A 512 4.00 -41.23 -9.84
N LYS A 513 3.68 -40.58 -10.98
CA LYS A 513 3.81 -41.15 -12.33
C LYS A 513 5.22 -41.65 -12.61
N MET A 514 6.24 -40.88 -12.25
CA MET A 514 7.63 -41.28 -12.47
C MET A 514 8.10 -42.42 -11.56
N LYS A 515 7.65 -42.48 -10.29
CA LYS A 515 7.95 -43.64 -9.43
C LYS A 515 7.34 -44.91 -10.00
N HIS A 516 6.11 -44.82 -10.50
CA HIS A 516 5.42 -45.92 -11.15
C HIS A 516 6.13 -46.35 -12.46
N ASP A 517 6.54 -45.40 -13.31
CA ASP A 517 7.25 -45.70 -14.56
C ASP A 517 8.68 -46.23 -14.33
N SER A 518 9.35 -45.80 -13.25
CA SER A 518 10.66 -46.33 -12.85
C SER A 518 10.53 -47.77 -12.32
N ALA A 519 9.54 -48.03 -11.45
CA ALA A 519 9.25 -49.38 -10.97
C ALA A 519 8.87 -50.34 -12.11
N LYS A 520 8.16 -49.85 -13.14
CA LYS A 520 7.78 -50.63 -14.33
C LYS A 520 8.94 -50.86 -15.31
N LYS A 521 10.00 -50.04 -15.24
CA LYS A 521 11.27 -50.23 -15.96
C LYS A 521 12.23 -51.15 -15.21
N GLU A 522 12.19 -51.18 -13.88
CA GLU A 522 12.96 -52.14 -13.06
C GLU A 522 12.33 -53.54 -13.05
N SER A 523 11.03 -53.66 -13.32
CA SER A 523 10.31 -54.93 -13.42
C SER A 523 10.32 -55.56 -14.83
N LYS A 524 10.95 -54.91 -15.81
CA LYS A 524 11.12 -55.39 -17.20
C LYS A 524 12.59 -55.59 -17.47
#